data_AF-A0A965Z7Y8-F1
#
_entry.id   AF-A0A965Z7Y8-F1
#
_cell.length_a   1.000
_cell.length_b   1.000
_cell.length_c   1.000
_cell.angle_alpha   90.00
_cell.angle_beta   90.00
_cell.angle_gamma   90.00
#
_symmetry.space_group_name_H-M   'P 1'
#
loop_
_entity.id
_entity.type
_entity.pdbx_description
1 polymer ?
#
loop_
_entity_poly.entity_id
_entity_poly.type
_entity_poly.pdbx_seq_one_letter_code
_entity_poly.pdbx_strand_id
1 'polypeptide(L)'
;MKKLEWKDFQLAITDDRQMYYSFEFKDYEICLEPCLSGFDVAIYRIGPDERIGDLVEPKKCSDMKFPKRSIAENNRNQKNGGERFVGINGLKKGEKNMLRLRVLKLANEFYKKYNN
;
A
#
# COMPACT_ATOMS: atom_id res chain seq x y z
N MET A 1 -12.95 -18.80 4.08
CA MET A 1 -11.81 -17.88 4.32
C MET A 1 -12.30 -16.44 4.25
N LYS A 2 -11.94 -15.59 5.23
CA LYS A 2 -12.39 -14.18 5.30
C LYS A 2 -11.88 -13.38 4.11
N LYS A 3 -12.62 -12.35 3.69
CA LYS A 3 -12.15 -11.32 2.75
C LYS A 3 -11.76 -10.08 3.56
N LEU A 4 -10.52 -9.62 3.41
CA LEU A 4 -9.99 -8.44 4.10
C LEU A 4 -10.61 -7.15 3.54
N GLU A 5 -10.97 -6.25 4.45
CA GLU A 5 -11.48 -4.90 4.20
C GLU A 5 -10.54 -3.86 4.84
N TRP A 6 -10.64 -2.59 4.44
CA TRP A 6 -9.80 -1.52 5.00
C TRP A 6 -9.87 -1.40 6.53
N LYS A 7 -11.03 -1.67 7.12
CA LYS A 7 -11.24 -1.63 8.57
C LYS A 7 -10.51 -2.74 9.34
N ASP A 8 -10.05 -3.77 8.64
CA ASP A 8 -9.28 -4.85 9.24
C ASP A 8 -7.82 -4.44 9.48
N PHE A 9 -7.35 -3.37 8.82
CA PHE A 9 -5.98 -2.89 8.95
C PHE A 9 -5.87 -1.83 10.05
N GLN A 10 -4.83 -1.95 10.86
CA GLN A 10 -4.47 -0.98 11.89
C GLN A 10 -3.42 -0.01 11.32
N LEU A 11 -3.45 1.25 11.77
CA LEU A 11 -2.43 2.22 11.42
C LEU A 11 -1.23 2.03 12.35
N ALA A 12 -0.06 1.81 11.76
CA ALA A 12 1.20 1.67 12.45
C ALA A 12 2.20 2.73 12.00
N ILE A 13 3.19 3.00 12.84
CA ILE A 13 4.24 3.99 12.61
C ILE A 13 5.57 3.36 13.03
N THR A 14 6.55 3.40 12.13
CA THR A 14 7.92 2.96 12.38
C THR A 14 8.73 4.02 13.15
N ASP A 15 9.90 3.64 13.68
CA ASP A 15 10.79 4.55 14.41
C ASP A 15 11.27 5.75 13.57
N ASP A 16 11.42 5.57 12.25
CA ASP A 16 11.73 6.64 11.29
C ASP A 16 10.50 7.46 10.87
N ARG A 17 9.37 7.27 11.55
CA ARG A 17 8.09 7.98 11.35
C ARG A 17 7.40 7.68 10.03
N GLN A 18 7.71 6.55 9.39
CA GLN A 18 6.96 6.07 8.25
C GLN A 18 5.64 5.45 8.73
N MET A 19 4.53 5.95 8.22
CA MET A 19 3.20 5.42 8.52
C MET A 19 2.84 4.31 7.53
N TYR A 20 2.27 3.21 8.00
CA TYR A 20 1.77 2.12 7.16
C TYR A 20 0.51 1.52 7.78
N TYR A 21 -0.27 0.77 6.98
CA TYR A 21 -1.42 0.02 7.49
C TYR A 21 -1.08 -1.45 7.54
N SER A 22 -1.33 -2.14 8.65
CA SER A 22 -1.01 -3.56 8.77
C SER A 22 -2.16 -4.44 9.23
N PHE A 23 -2.09 -5.70 8.84
CA PHE A 23 -3.00 -6.76 9.26
C PHE A 23 -2.19 -8.03 9.56
N GLU A 24 -2.20 -8.43 10.82
CA GLU A 24 -1.53 -9.63 11.31
C GLU A 24 -2.44 -10.86 11.24
N PHE A 25 -1.87 -12.00 10.87
CA PHE A 25 -2.54 -13.31 10.89
C PHE A 25 -1.51 -14.44 10.95
N LYS A 26 -1.72 -15.43 11.82
CA LYS A 26 -0.75 -16.51 12.07
C LYS A 26 0.64 -15.90 12.33
N ASP A 27 1.67 -16.37 11.63
CA ASP A 27 3.05 -15.90 11.72
C ASP A 27 3.37 -14.86 10.62
N TYR A 28 2.37 -14.14 10.12
CA TYR A 28 2.53 -13.19 9.01
C TYR A 28 1.85 -11.84 9.28
N GLU A 29 2.41 -10.79 8.68
CA GLU A 29 1.84 -9.45 8.66
C GLU A 29 1.77 -8.95 7.21
N ILE A 30 0.60 -8.50 6.77
CA ILE A 30 0.45 -7.78 5.50
C ILE A 30 0.53 -6.28 5.79
N CYS A 31 1.49 -5.60 5.17
CA CYS A 31 1.69 -4.16 5.27
C CYS A 31 1.27 -3.46 3.98
N LEU A 32 0.54 -2.36 4.11
CA LEU A 32 0.16 -1.44 3.04
C LEU A 32 0.92 -0.14 3.28
N GLU A 33 2.01 0.04 2.57
CA GLU A 33 2.93 1.16 2.74
C GLU A 33 2.59 2.27 1.73
N PRO A 34 2.17 3.47 2.15
CA PRO A 34 1.85 4.54 1.22
C PRO A 34 3.09 4.97 0.44
N CYS A 35 2.97 5.04 -0.88
CA CYS A 35 3.98 5.56 -1.79
C CYS A 35 3.45 6.80 -2.55
N LEU A 36 4.33 7.49 -3.30
CA LEU A 36 3.98 8.69 -4.07
C LEU A 36 2.75 8.49 -4.98
N SER A 37 2.63 7.33 -5.61
CA SER A 37 1.58 7.02 -6.59
C SER A 37 0.51 6.04 -6.09
N GLY A 38 0.55 5.61 -4.83
CA GLY A 38 -0.33 4.55 -4.35
C GLY A 38 0.10 3.93 -3.03
N PHE A 39 0.04 2.60 -2.94
CA PHE A 39 0.56 1.84 -1.82
C PHE A 39 1.45 0.74 -2.34
N ASP A 40 2.54 0.41 -1.68
CA ASP A 40 3.20 -0.88 -1.79
C ASP A 40 2.43 -1.87 -0.89
N VAL A 41 2.36 -3.14 -1.32
CA VAL A 41 1.78 -4.21 -0.51
C VAL A 41 2.87 -5.24 -0.28
N ALA A 42 3.26 -5.41 0.98
CA ALA A 42 4.28 -6.37 1.38
C ALA A 42 3.70 -7.37 2.37
N ILE A 43 4.24 -8.58 2.38
CA ILE A 43 4.00 -9.55 3.43
C ILE A 43 5.33 -9.90 4.11
N TYR A 44 5.33 -9.81 5.43
CA TYR A 44 6.44 -10.13 6.31
C TYR A 44 6.09 -11.37 7.11
N ARG A 45 7.12 -12.16 7.47
CA ARG A 45 6.98 -13.21 8.47
C ARG A 45 7.28 -12.62 9.83
N ILE A 46 6.39 -12.79 10.81
CA ILE A 46 6.60 -12.31 12.18
C ILE A 46 7.64 -13.24 12.84
N GLY A 47 8.72 -12.64 13.36
CA GLY A 47 9.76 -13.37 14.07
C GLY A 47 9.29 -13.86 15.44
N PRO A 48 9.97 -14.84 16.06
CA PRO A 48 9.66 -15.32 17.42
C PRO A 48 9.78 -14.24 18.50
N ASP A 49 10.41 -13.12 18.17
CA ASP A 49 10.66 -11.92 18.97
C ASP A 49 9.72 -10.74 18.63
N GLU A 50 8.61 -10.99 17.93
CA GLU A 50 7.55 -10.01 17.61
C GLU A 50 8.02 -8.77 16.83
N ARG A 51 9.21 -8.82 16.24
CA ARG A 51 9.69 -7.82 15.28
C ARG A 51 9.17 -8.15 13.89
N ILE A 52 8.91 -7.12 13.07
CA ILE A 52 8.69 -7.28 11.62
C ILE A 52 9.88 -8.08 11.08
N GLY A 53 9.66 -9.35 10.78
CA GLY A 53 10.72 -10.27 10.39
C GLY A 53 10.98 -10.20 8.89
N ASP A 54 11.41 -11.31 8.32
CA ASP A 54 11.88 -11.35 6.94
C ASP A 54 10.77 -10.99 5.94
N LEU A 55 11.10 -10.10 4.99
CA LEU A 55 10.24 -9.79 3.85
C LEU A 55 10.04 -11.04 3.00
N VAL A 56 8.81 -11.52 2.93
CA VAL A 56 8.44 -12.73 2.18
C VAL A 56 8.12 -12.39 0.73
N GLU A 57 7.27 -11.38 0.50
CA GLU A 57 6.91 -10.97 -0.87
C GLU A 57 6.51 -9.48 -0.92
N PRO A 58 7.19 -8.66 -1.75
CA PRO A 58 6.78 -7.29 -2.03
C PRO A 58 6.02 -7.15 -3.36
N LYS A 59 5.01 -6.28 -3.38
CA LYS A 59 4.43 -5.70 -4.60
C LYS A 59 4.53 -4.17 -4.54
N LYS A 60 5.46 -3.65 -5.34
CA LYS A 60 5.71 -2.21 -5.42
C LYS A 60 4.65 -1.51 -6.26
N CYS A 61 4.40 -0.26 -5.92
CA CYS A 61 3.50 0.61 -6.62
C CYS A 61 4.00 0.98 -8.02
N SER A 62 5.33 0.92 -8.26
CA SER A 62 5.93 1.00 -9.61
C SER A 62 5.45 -0.12 -10.53
N ASP A 63 5.20 -1.30 -9.98
CA ASP A 63 4.86 -2.51 -10.74
C ASP A 63 3.35 -2.58 -10.98
N MET A 64 2.58 -1.90 -10.13
CA MET A 64 1.16 -1.66 -10.33
C MET A 64 0.98 -0.58 -11.39
N LYS A 65 0.80 -0.99 -12.65
CA LYS A 65 0.49 -0.08 -13.77
C LYS A 65 -0.75 0.77 -13.44
N PHE A 66 -0.52 1.97 -12.92
CA PHE A 66 -1.56 2.99 -12.77
C PHE A 66 -1.86 3.59 -14.14
N PRO A 67 -3.12 3.88 -14.46
CA PRO A 67 -3.45 4.52 -15.74
C PRO A 67 -2.71 5.86 -15.84
N LYS A 68 -1.81 5.97 -16.82
CA LYS A 68 -0.90 7.12 -17.06
C LYS A 68 -1.60 8.49 -17.11
N ARG A 69 -2.92 8.55 -17.33
CA ARG A 69 -3.69 9.80 -17.42
C ARG A 69 -3.70 10.61 -16.11
N SER A 70 -3.68 9.97 -14.93
CA SER A 70 -3.64 10.69 -13.65
C SER A 70 -2.28 11.33 -13.36
N ILE A 71 -1.20 10.79 -13.93
CA ILE A 71 0.17 11.30 -13.74
C ILE A 71 0.46 12.43 -14.76
N ALA A 72 0.04 12.27 -16.01
CA ALA A 72 0.32 13.22 -17.08
C ALA A 72 -0.51 14.53 -17.03
N GLU A 73 -1.76 14.48 -16.57
CA GLU A 73 -2.57 15.71 -16.38
C GLU A 73 -2.09 16.52 -15.16
N ASN A 74 -1.54 15.86 -14.14
CA ASN A 74 -0.97 16.53 -12.97
C ASN A 74 0.41 17.16 -13.25
N ASN A 75 1.18 16.62 -14.19
CA ASN A 75 2.45 17.21 -14.63
C ASN A 75 2.28 18.45 -15.53
N ARG A 76 1.10 18.70 -16.13
CA ARG A 76 0.90 19.90 -16.97
C ARG A 76 0.82 21.22 -16.18
N ASN A 77 0.54 21.16 -14.87
CA ASN A 77 0.55 22.34 -14.00
C ASN A 77 1.96 22.69 -13.45
N GLN A 78 3.03 22.00 -13.89
CA GLN A 78 4.41 22.14 -13.39
C GLN A 78 5.23 23.29 -14.00
N LYS A 79 4.70 24.09 -14.94
CA LYS A 79 5.52 25.12 -15.61
C LYS A 79 6.04 26.25 -14.71
N ASN A 80 5.63 26.33 -13.44
CA ASN A 80 6.09 27.34 -12.49
C ASN A 80 6.76 26.71 -11.24
N GLY A 81 7.96 26.16 -11.41
CA GLY A 81 9.06 26.33 -10.44
C GLY A 81 8.92 25.77 -9.02
N GLY A 82 8.24 24.64 -8.79
CA GLY A 82 8.32 23.96 -7.51
C GLY A 82 7.93 22.49 -7.62
N GLU A 83 8.78 21.59 -7.13
CA GLU A 83 8.49 20.16 -6.99
C GLU A 83 7.36 19.96 -5.97
N ARG A 84 6.10 20.15 -6.40
CA ARG A 84 4.94 19.75 -5.62
C ARG A 84 4.57 18.32 -6.00
N PHE A 85 5.13 17.39 -5.25
CA PHE A 85 4.84 15.97 -5.30
C PHE A 85 3.36 15.73 -4.97
N VAL A 86 2.60 15.17 -5.92
CA VAL A 86 1.20 14.83 -5.70
C VAL A 86 1.13 13.44 -5.07
N GLY A 87 1.22 13.38 -3.73
CA GLY A 87 0.89 12.15 -3.00
C GLY A 87 -0.58 11.75 -3.19
N ILE A 88 -1.00 10.61 -2.61
CA ILE A 88 -2.40 10.11 -2.63
C ILE A 88 -3.44 11.23 -2.42
N ASN A 89 -3.09 12.27 -1.65
CA ASN A 89 -3.92 13.44 -1.39
C ASN A 89 -4.39 14.20 -2.63
N GLY A 90 -3.63 14.26 -3.73
CA GLY A 90 -4.08 14.94 -4.96
C GLY A 90 -4.81 14.05 -5.97
N LEU A 91 -5.10 12.80 -5.63
CA LEU A 91 -6.02 11.96 -6.43
C LEU A 91 -7.48 12.42 -6.24
N LYS A 92 -8.28 12.35 -7.31
CA LYS A 92 -9.73 12.54 -7.24
C LYS A 92 -10.37 11.41 -6.42
N LYS A 93 -11.55 11.65 -5.83
CA LYS A 93 -12.27 10.67 -4.98
C LYS A 93 -12.43 9.30 -5.67
N GLY A 94 -12.77 9.28 -6.96
CA GLY A 94 -12.90 8.04 -7.74
C GLY A 94 -11.59 7.28 -7.90
N GLU A 95 -10.48 8.00 -8.09
CA GLU A 95 -9.14 7.42 -8.23
C GLU A 95 -8.65 6.86 -6.89
N LYS A 96 -8.92 7.55 -5.78
CA LYS A 96 -8.68 7.05 -4.42
C LYS A 96 -9.43 5.74 -4.16
N ASN A 97 -10.69 5.65 -4.59
CA ASN A 97 -11.49 4.42 -4.45
C ASN A 97 -10.93 3.27 -5.31
N MET A 98 -10.52 3.53 -6.54
CA MET A 98 -9.91 2.52 -7.41
C MET A 98 -8.59 2.01 -6.86
N LEU A 99 -7.74 2.90 -6.35
CA LEU A 99 -6.51 2.54 -5.64
C LEU A 99 -6.83 1.65 -4.44
N ARG A 100 -7.79 2.05 -3.60
CA ARG A 100 -8.24 1.29 -2.43
C ARG A 100 -8.67 -0.13 -2.78
N LEU A 101 -9.43 -0.31 -3.85
CA LEU A 101 -9.91 -1.63 -4.29
C LEU A 101 -8.76 -2.51 -4.81
N ARG A 102 -7.79 -1.94 -5.52
CA ARG A 102 -6.63 -2.69 -6.04
C ARG A 102 -5.73 -3.18 -4.92
N VAL A 103 -5.45 -2.31 -3.95
CA VAL A 103 -4.63 -2.64 -2.78
C VAL A 103 -5.28 -3.77 -1.97
N LEU A 104 -6.59 -3.66 -1.68
CA LEU A 104 -7.32 -4.73 -0.99
C LEU A 104 -7.34 -6.04 -1.79
N LYS A 105 -7.42 -5.98 -3.12
CA LYS A 105 -7.37 -7.19 -3.96
C LYS A 105 -6.05 -7.93 -3.74
N LEU A 106 -4.91 -7.23 -3.81
CA LEU A 106 -3.59 -7.82 -3.60
C LEU A 106 -3.43 -8.36 -2.17
N ALA A 107 -3.84 -7.60 -1.16
CA ALA A 107 -3.80 -8.07 0.23
C ALA A 107 -4.63 -9.36 0.42
N ASN A 108 -5.79 -9.46 -0.22
CA ASN A 108 -6.61 -10.68 -0.19
C ASN A 108 -5.96 -11.86 -0.94
N GLU A 109 -5.20 -11.60 -2.00
CA GLU A 109 -4.44 -12.65 -2.71
C GLU A 109 -3.32 -13.21 -1.82
N PHE A 110 -2.58 -12.34 -1.12
CA PHE A 110 -1.59 -12.75 -0.12
C PHE A 110 -2.24 -13.49 1.04
N TYR A 111 -3.30 -12.94 1.64
CA TYR A 111 -4.02 -13.60 2.72
C TYR A 111 -4.49 -15.00 2.30
N LYS A 112 -5.03 -15.15 1.08
CA LYS A 112 -5.39 -16.46 0.54
C LYS A 112 -4.20 -17.40 0.40
N LYS A 113 -3.08 -16.91 -0.13
CA LYS A 113 -1.90 -17.73 -0.40
C LYS A 113 -1.27 -18.28 0.88
N TYR A 114 -1.17 -17.48 1.94
CA TYR A 114 -0.45 -17.83 3.17
C TYR A 114 -1.34 -18.32 4.31
N ASN A 115 -2.67 -18.24 4.16
CA ASN A 115 -3.61 -18.77 5.15
C ASN A 115 -4.12 -20.19 4.84
N ASN A 116 -3.88 -20.71 3.63
CA ASN A 116 -4.11 -22.12 3.29
C ASN A 116 -2.90 -22.98 3.65
#